data_AF-A0A3C2DFF7-F1
#
_entry.id   AF-A0A3C2DFF7-F1
#
_cell.length_a   1.000
_cell.length_b   1.000
_cell.length_c   1.000
_cell.angle_alpha   90.00
_cell.angle_beta   90.00
_cell.angle_gamma   90.00
#
_symmetry.space_group_name_H-M   'P 1'
#
loop_
_entity.id
_entity.type
_entity.pdbx_description
1 polymer ?
#
loop_
_entity_poly.entity_id
_entity_poly.type
_entity_poly.pdbx_seq_one_letter_code
_entity_poly.pdbx_strand_id
1 'polypeptide(L)'
;MSPRYGQVNTGYGRRLASTAPDEDGPVWMVNLMSYRREADYADGRDSTISGREADDLYTPTAPLAAVGAEIVFVAEVEDQLLGTEPNWDRVAVVKYPTRRSFIDMQQRDDFQRLHEHKDAGMAKTIVMGTQPMLGSNWGVFDLPDWKEVPHPPTTDDGEVMVVHVLSFHDNVGAQSPAGMESYSKHAGQVAAPHG
;
A
#
# COMPACT_ATOMS: atom_id res chain seq x y z
N MET A 1 -13.92 -13.08 14.42
CA MET A 1 -14.58 -13.18 13.10
C MET A 1 -13.59 -12.71 12.05
N SER A 2 -13.53 -13.32 10.87
CA SER A 2 -12.71 -12.80 9.78
C SER A 2 -13.36 -11.54 9.21
N PRO A 3 -12.60 -10.52 8.79
CA PRO A 3 -13.17 -9.33 8.17
C PRO A 3 -13.91 -9.68 6.88
N ARG A 4 -14.94 -8.90 6.51
CA ARG A 4 -15.77 -9.16 5.32
C ARG A 4 -15.11 -8.78 3.99
N TYR A 5 -13.95 -8.12 4.06
CA TYR A 5 -13.24 -7.56 2.91
C TYR A 5 -11.96 -8.33 2.53
N GLY A 6 -11.69 -9.49 3.15
CA GLY A 6 -10.51 -10.29 2.85
C GLY A 6 -10.26 -11.45 3.80
N GLN A 7 -9.27 -12.27 3.48
CA GLN A 7 -8.84 -13.38 4.33
C GLN A 7 -7.52 -13.06 5.01
N VAL A 8 -7.47 -13.26 6.33
CA VAL A 8 -6.25 -13.04 7.11
C VAL A 8 -5.29 -14.20 6.89
N ASN A 9 -4.06 -13.89 6.47
CA ASN A 9 -2.97 -14.86 6.48
C ASN A 9 -2.49 -15.10 7.92
N THR A 10 -3.14 -16.03 8.61
CA THR A 10 -2.83 -16.35 10.01
C THR A 10 -1.43 -16.90 10.20
N GLY A 11 -0.87 -17.58 9.19
CA GLY A 11 0.52 -18.03 9.20
C GLY A 11 1.51 -16.87 9.24
N TYR A 12 1.27 -15.83 8.43
CA TYR A 12 2.10 -14.63 8.46
C TYR A 12 1.93 -13.86 9.77
N GLY A 13 0.69 -13.68 10.25
CA GLY A 13 0.43 -13.05 11.55
C GLY A 13 1.16 -13.75 12.70
N ARG A 14 1.18 -15.10 12.72
CA ARG A 14 1.97 -15.86 13.69
C ARG A 14 3.46 -15.62 13.56
N ARG A 15 4.02 -15.55 12.34
CA ARG A 15 5.44 -15.24 12.13
C ARG A 15 5.80 -13.85 12.68
N LEU A 16 4.98 -12.84 12.40
CA LEU A 16 5.18 -11.49 12.96
C LEU A 16 5.14 -11.51 14.49
N ALA A 17 4.18 -12.22 15.08
CA ALA A 17 4.03 -12.29 16.54
C ALA A 17 5.13 -13.08 17.27
N SER A 18 5.88 -13.91 16.56
CA SER A 18 6.91 -14.82 17.12
C SER A 18 8.32 -14.55 16.60
N THR A 19 8.53 -13.43 15.88
CA THR A 19 9.88 -13.04 15.44
C THR A 19 10.75 -12.79 16.68
N ALA A 20 11.98 -13.32 16.67
CA ALA A 20 12.90 -13.16 17.80
C ALA A 20 13.30 -11.68 17.96
N PRO A 21 13.53 -11.18 19.19
CA PRO A 21 13.79 -9.75 19.42
C PRO A 21 14.97 -9.17 18.63
N ASP A 22 16.00 -9.97 18.36
CA ASP A 22 17.17 -9.60 17.56
C ASP A 22 16.90 -9.56 16.05
N GLU A 23 15.80 -10.15 15.59
CA GLU A 23 15.34 -10.16 14.19
C GLU A 23 14.08 -9.29 13.98
N ASP A 24 13.52 -8.72 15.06
CA ASP A 24 12.25 -7.99 15.08
C ASP A 24 12.39 -6.53 14.63
N GLY A 25 13.09 -6.32 13.52
CA GLY A 25 13.27 -5.01 12.91
C GLY A 25 11.98 -4.42 12.29
N PRO A 26 12.07 -3.24 11.67
CA PRO A 26 10.91 -2.52 11.17
C PRO A 26 10.20 -3.27 10.04
N VAL A 27 8.92 -2.97 9.84
CA VAL A 27 8.10 -3.52 8.75
C VAL A 27 7.22 -2.44 8.14
N TRP A 28 7.11 -2.43 6.82
CA TRP A 28 6.27 -1.50 6.07
C TRP A 28 5.03 -2.24 5.59
N MET A 29 3.89 -1.87 6.15
CA MET A 29 2.60 -2.44 5.78
C MET A 29 2.03 -1.62 4.62
N VAL A 30 2.10 -2.17 3.42
CA VAL A 30 1.50 -1.62 2.20
C VAL A 30 0.05 -2.04 2.13
N ASN A 31 -0.84 -1.06 2.01
CA ASN A 31 -2.29 -1.23 1.97
C ASN A 31 -2.79 -0.76 0.60
N LEU A 32 -3.52 -1.62 -0.10
CA LEU A 32 -4.34 -1.25 -1.25
C LEU A 32 -5.80 -1.40 -0.82
N MET A 33 -6.60 -0.37 -1.03
CA MET A 33 -7.95 -0.26 -0.47
C MET A 33 -8.95 0.05 -1.56
N SER A 34 -10.01 -0.76 -1.62
CA SER A 34 -11.16 -0.58 -2.49
C SER A 34 -12.39 -0.49 -1.60
N TYR A 35 -13.20 0.54 -1.78
CA TYR A 35 -14.32 0.88 -0.92
C TYR A 35 -15.65 0.46 -1.53
N ARG A 36 -16.61 0.18 -0.64
CA ARG A 36 -18.01 0.04 -1.04
C ARG A 36 -18.56 1.40 -1.43
N ARG A 37 -19.53 1.40 -2.35
CA ARG A 37 -20.31 2.60 -2.69
C ARG A 37 -20.95 3.22 -1.44
N GLU A 38 -21.43 2.38 -0.53
CA GLU A 38 -22.13 2.75 0.70
C GLU A 38 -21.66 1.84 1.84
N ALA A 39 -21.44 2.42 3.02
CA ALA A 39 -20.98 1.67 4.18
C ALA A 39 -22.09 0.75 4.72
N ASP A 40 -21.74 -0.49 5.01
CA ASP A 40 -22.68 -1.51 5.48
C ASP A 40 -22.22 -2.04 6.83
N TYR A 41 -22.74 -1.48 7.92
CA TYR A 41 -22.33 -1.81 9.28
C TYR A 41 -22.92 -3.15 9.73
N ALA A 42 -22.07 -3.99 10.34
CA ALA A 42 -22.44 -5.35 10.73
C ALA A 42 -23.52 -5.43 11.83
N ASP A 43 -23.76 -4.34 12.57
CA ASP A 43 -24.83 -4.24 13.56
C ASP A 43 -26.20 -3.91 12.95
N GLY A 44 -26.26 -3.70 11.63
CA GLY A 44 -27.49 -3.43 10.89
C GLY A 44 -28.01 -1.99 11.03
N ARG A 45 -27.21 -1.06 11.58
CA ARG A 45 -27.60 0.36 11.57
C ARG A 45 -27.68 0.87 10.13
N ASP A 46 -28.69 1.68 9.82
CA ASP A 46 -28.74 2.39 8.55
C ASP A 46 -27.54 3.33 8.45
N SER A 47 -26.96 3.41 7.25
CA SER A 47 -25.84 4.30 6.96
C SER A 47 -26.14 5.13 5.73
N THR A 48 -25.74 6.38 5.74
CA THR A 48 -25.84 7.28 4.58
C THR A 48 -24.47 7.73 4.09
N ILE A 49 -23.39 7.17 4.65
CA ILE A 49 -22.01 7.51 4.28
C ILE A 49 -21.45 6.46 3.32
N SER A 50 -20.58 6.91 2.43
CA SER A 50 -19.81 6.06 1.53
C SER A 50 -18.82 5.18 2.30
N GLY A 51 -18.33 4.12 1.65
CA GLY A 51 -17.29 3.28 2.24
C GLY A 51 -15.97 4.03 2.48
N ARG A 52 -15.65 5.02 1.65
CA ARG A 52 -14.48 5.90 1.83
C ARG A 52 -14.63 6.76 3.09
N GLU A 53 -15.80 7.37 3.30
CA GLU A 53 -16.08 8.15 4.51
C GLU A 53 -16.04 7.28 5.77
N ALA A 54 -16.51 6.03 5.69
CA ALA A 54 -16.34 5.08 6.79
C ALA A 54 -14.86 4.76 7.06
N ASP A 55 -14.04 4.52 6.03
CA ASP A 55 -12.59 4.32 6.24
C ASP A 55 -11.90 5.58 6.81
N ASP A 56 -12.35 6.78 6.44
CA ASP A 56 -11.85 8.04 7.03
C ASP A 56 -12.15 8.12 8.54
N LEU A 57 -13.32 7.65 8.99
CA LEU A 57 -13.65 7.50 10.42
C LEU A 57 -12.80 6.42 11.12
N TYR A 58 -12.36 5.40 10.39
CA TYR A 58 -11.47 4.36 10.94
C TYR A 58 -10.05 4.88 11.23
N THR A 59 -9.56 5.89 10.49
CA THR A 59 -8.15 6.35 10.50
C THR A 59 -7.48 6.28 11.88
N PRO A 60 -6.62 5.28 12.15
CA PRO A 60 -6.20 4.92 13.50
C PRO A 60 -4.98 5.73 13.98
N THR A 61 -5.03 7.06 13.88
CA THR A 61 -3.89 7.94 14.19
C THR A 61 -3.37 7.76 15.63
N ALA A 62 -4.24 7.74 16.63
CA ALA A 62 -3.86 7.56 18.02
C ALA A 62 -3.28 6.15 18.32
N PRO A 63 -3.92 5.03 17.88
CA PRO A 63 -3.32 3.70 17.99
C PRO A 63 -1.95 3.58 17.30
N LEU A 64 -1.79 4.16 16.11
CA LEU A 64 -0.53 4.16 15.37
C LEU A 64 0.58 4.87 16.16
N ALA A 65 0.31 6.10 16.61
CA ALA A 65 1.26 6.87 17.40
C ALA A 65 1.67 6.14 18.69
N ALA A 66 0.73 5.46 19.35
CA ALA A 66 0.98 4.74 20.59
C ALA A 66 1.93 3.54 20.45
N VAL A 67 2.09 2.99 19.25
CA VAL A 67 3.05 1.90 18.97
C VAL A 67 4.29 2.38 18.20
N GLY A 68 4.43 3.70 18.02
CA GLY A 68 5.52 4.32 17.26
C GLY A 68 5.42 4.11 15.75
N ALA A 69 4.24 3.80 15.22
CA ALA A 69 4.05 3.63 13.79
C ALA A 69 3.94 4.97 13.07
N GLU A 70 4.47 5.02 11.86
CA GLU A 70 4.54 6.20 11.01
C GLU A 70 3.79 5.93 9.70
N ILE A 71 2.84 6.81 9.36
CA ILE A 71 2.26 6.83 8.02
C ILE A 71 3.31 7.48 7.12
N VAL A 72 3.93 6.70 6.22
CA VAL A 72 5.01 7.19 5.36
C VAL A 72 4.54 7.58 3.97
N PHE A 73 3.38 7.06 3.54
CA PHE A 73 2.76 7.40 2.28
C PHE A 73 1.26 7.15 2.36
N VAL A 74 0.45 8.08 1.85
CA VAL A 74 -0.98 7.90 1.58
C VAL A 74 -1.31 8.67 0.31
N ALA A 75 -2.00 8.03 -0.62
CA ALA A 75 -2.48 8.68 -1.83
C ALA A 75 -3.83 8.10 -2.26
N GLU A 76 -4.64 8.95 -2.88
CA GLU A 76 -5.76 8.50 -3.70
C GLU A 76 -5.23 8.00 -5.04
N VAL A 77 -5.84 6.94 -5.56
CA VAL A 77 -5.51 6.44 -6.90
C VAL A 77 -6.24 7.30 -7.91
N GLU A 78 -5.51 8.10 -8.66
CA GLU A 78 -6.06 8.92 -9.75
C GLU A 78 -6.37 8.07 -10.99
N ASP A 79 -5.43 7.19 -11.36
CA ASP A 79 -5.58 6.27 -12.49
C ASP A 79 -4.87 4.93 -12.21
N GLN A 80 -5.40 3.86 -12.81
CA GLN A 80 -4.83 2.51 -12.77
C GLN A 80 -4.49 2.07 -14.19
N LEU A 81 -3.30 2.49 -14.64
CA LEU A 81 -2.80 2.26 -16.01
C LEU A 81 -2.79 0.78 -16.43
N LEU A 82 -2.61 -0.13 -15.46
CA LEU A 82 -2.53 -1.57 -15.70
C LEU A 82 -3.35 -2.34 -14.65
N GLY A 83 -4.10 -3.33 -15.13
CA GLY A 83 -5.02 -4.14 -14.32
C GLY A 83 -6.40 -3.51 -14.25
N THR A 84 -7.44 -4.27 -14.59
CA THR A 84 -8.83 -3.75 -14.59
C THR A 84 -9.57 -4.05 -13.29
N GLU A 85 -9.09 -5.02 -12.51
CA GLU A 85 -9.65 -5.40 -11.22
C GLU A 85 -8.57 -6.03 -10.31
N PRO A 86 -8.62 -5.82 -8.98
CA PRO A 86 -9.48 -4.86 -8.29
C PRO A 86 -9.14 -3.42 -8.69
N ASN A 87 -10.15 -2.55 -8.71
CA ASN A 87 -9.92 -1.10 -8.76
C ASN A 87 -9.63 -0.59 -7.35
N TRP A 88 -8.41 -0.09 -7.15
CA TRP A 88 -7.98 0.47 -5.88
C TRP A 88 -8.33 1.95 -5.82
N ASP A 89 -8.91 2.41 -4.72
CA ASP A 89 -9.26 3.80 -4.49
C ASP A 89 -8.17 4.53 -3.70
N ARG A 90 -7.44 3.83 -2.82
CA ARG A 90 -6.40 4.41 -1.96
C ARG A 90 -5.23 3.45 -1.77
N VAL A 91 -4.03 4.02 -1.72
CA VAL A 91 -2.79 3.33 -1.31
C VAL A 91 -2.28 3.97 -0.03
N ALA A 92 -1.83 3.16 0.92
CA ALA A 92 -1.16 3.65 2.12
C ALA A 92 0.01 2.74 2.51
N VAL A 93 1.10 3.34 2.97
CA VAL A 93 2.23 2.62 3.55
C VAL A 93 2.42 3.11 4.98
N VAL A 94 2.38 2.17 5.91
CA VAL A 94 2.60 2.43 7.34
C VAL A 94 3.84 1.66 7.79
N LYS A 95 4.83 2.38 8.30
CA LYS A 95 6.03 1.82 8.89
C LYS A 95 5.80 1.56 10.37
N TYR A 96 6.06 0.34 10.82
CA TYR A 96 6.10 -0.03 12.23
C TYR A 96 7.56 -0.19 12.65
N PRO A 97 7.95 0.25 13.87
CA PRO A 97 9.32 0.11 14.36
C PRO A 97 9.79 -1.34 14.46
N THR A 98 8.85 -2.23 14.77
CA THR A 98 9.06 -3.69 14.88
C THR A 98 7.84 -4.43 14.32
N ARG A 99 7.97 -5.72 14.01
CA ARG A 99 6.82 -6.57 13.65
C ARG A 99 5.90 -6.76 14.85
N ARG A 100 6.47 -6.78 16.06
CA ARG A 100 5.71 -6.80 17.30
C ARG A 100 4.82 -5.56 17.46
N SER A 101 5.29 -4.36 17.12
CA SER A 101 4.51 -3.12 17.17
C SER A 101 3.22 -3.21 16.32
N PHE A 102 3.28 -3.86 15.15
CA PHE A 102 2.09 -4.12 14.34
C PHE A 102 1.11 -5.04 15.07
N ILE A 103 1.59 -6.14 15.67
CA ILE A 103 0.74 -7.08 16.42
C ILE A 103 0.14 -6.42 17.66
N ASP A 104 0.93 -5.66 18.42
CA ASP A 104 0.48 -4.97 19.62
C ASP A 104 -0.61 -3.95 19.27
N MET A 105 -0.48 -3.22 18.16
CA MET A 105 -1.53 -2.31 17.69
C MET A 105 -2.86 -3.03 17.47
N GLN A 106 -2.84 -4.18 16.81
CA GLN A 106 -4.04 -4.99 16.52
C GLN A 106 -4.74 -5.48 17.81
N GLN A 107 -3.99 -5.58 18.92
CA GLN A 107 -4.50 -6.02 20.22
C GLN A 107 -5.08 -4.89 21.07
N ARG A 108 -4.90 -3.62 20.68
CA ARG A 108 -5.40 -2.49 21.46
C ARG A 108 -6.91 -2.36 21.35
N ASP A 109 -7.56 -2.10 22.48
CA ASP A 109 -9.00 -1.88 22.53
C ASP A 109 -9.45 -0.68 21.70
N ASP A 110 -8.68 0.41 21.70
CA ASP A 110 -9.00 1.62 20.93
C ASP A 110 -8.90 1.39 19.42
N PHE A 111 -7.98 0.54 18.97
CA PHE A 111 -7.89 0.10 17.58
C PHE A 111 -9.04 -0.84 17.20
N GLN A 112 -9.35 -1.83 18.04
CA GLN A 112 -10.41 -2.80 17.76
C GLN A 112 -11.79 -2.14 17.64
N ARG A 113 -12.05 -1.08 18.40
CA ARG A 113 -13.30 -0.29 18.30
C ARG A 113 -13.46 0.41 16.95
N LEU A 114 -12.36 0.86 16.34
CA LEU A 114 -12.40 1.52 15.03
C LEU A 114 -12.70 0.52 13.90
N HIS A 115 -12.45 -0.78 14.12
CA HIS A 115 -12.56 -1.80 13.09
C HIS A 115 -13.96 -1.90 12.45
N GLU A 116 -15.02 -1.54 13.18
CA GLU A 116 -16.38 -1.53 12.63
C GLU A 116 -16.51 -0.64 11.39
N HIS A 117 -15.82 0.50 11.37
CA HIS A 117 -15.85 1.45 10.26
C HIS A 117 -15.10 0.90 9.04
N LYS A 118 -13.94 0.28 9.27
CA LYS A 118 -13.17 -0.38 8.20
C LYS A 118 -13.95 -1.54 7.60
N ASP A 119 -14.56 -2.38 8.43
CA ASP A 119 -15.35 -3.51 7.97
C ASP A 119 -16.62 -3.06 7.23
N ALA A 120 -17.24 -1.96 7.66
CA ALA A 120 -18.40 -1.38 6.98
C ALA A 120 -18.06 -0.78 5.61
N GLY A 121 -16.92 -0.08 5.51
CA GLY A 121 -16.57 0.68 4.31
C GLY A 121 -15.78 -0.09 3.26
N MET A 122 -14.97 -1.07 3.67
CA MET A 122 -14.05 -1.75 2.75
C MET A 122 -14.79 -2.81 1.91
N ALA A 123 -14.61 -2.76 0.60
CA ALA A 123 -15.03 -3.81 -0.34
C ALA A 123 -13.94 -4.89 -0.47
N LYS A 124 -12.70 -4.46 -0.68
CA LYS A 124 -11.53 -5.33 -0.80
C LYS A 124 -10.29 -4.61 -0.32
N THR A 125 -9.36 -5.34 0.30
CA THR A 125 -8.05 -4.78 0.63
C THR A 125 -6.94 -5.81 0.49
N ILE A 126 -5.75 -5.33 0.20
CA ILE A 126 -4.51 -6.05 0.38
C ILE A 126 -3.73 -5.35 1.48
N VAL A 127 -3.18 -6.13 2.43
CA VAL A 127 -2.25 -5.64 3.45
C VAL A 127 -1.00 -6.52 3.40
N MET A 128 0.09 -5.97 2.89
CA MET A 128 1.36 -6.68 2.70
C MET A 128 2.43 -6.12 3.62
N GLY A 129 3.08 -6.97 4.39
CA GLY A 129 4.29 -6.56 5.10
C GLY A 129 5.51 -6.69 4.19
N THR A 130 6.26 -5.60 4.08
CA THR A 130 7.36 -5.43 3.15
C THR A 130 8.62 -4.94 3.85
N GLN A 131 9.74 -5.03 3.15
CA GLN A 131 11.00 -4.36 3.49
C GLN A 131 11.38 -3.47 2.30
N PRO A 132 11.88 -2.24 2.54
CA PRO A 132 12.38 -1.42 1.46
C PRO A 132 13.59 -2.10 0.81
N MET A 133 13.62 -2.12 -0.51
CA MET A 133 14.80 -2.55 -1.26
C MET A 133 15.77 -1.37 -1.38
N LEU A 134 16.70 -1.25 -0.43
CA LEU A 134 17.74 -0.22 -0.49
C LEU A 134 18.79 -0.61 -1.56
N GLY A 135 19.05 0.30 -2.50
CA GLY A 135 20.05 0.11 -3.56
C GLY A 135 19.57 -0.67 -4.79
N SER A 136 18.26 -0.84 -4.98
CA SER A 136 17.73 -1.30 -6.27
C SER A 136 18.06 -0.25 -7.35
N ASN A 137 18.74 -0.69 -8.39
CA ASN A 137 19.03 0.04 -9.63
C ASN A 137 17.82 0.08 -10.60
N TRP A 138 16.61 -0.14 -10.08
CA TRP A 138 15.36 0.02 -10.82
C TRP A 138 15.13 1.52 -11.01
N GLY A 139 15.81 2.10 -12.00
CA GLY A 139 15.52 3.44 -12.48
C GLY A 139 16.46 4.58 -12.09
N VAL A 140 17.73 4.30 -11.84
CA VAL A 140 18.75 5.35 -12.02
C VAL A 140 19.00 5.48 -13.52
N PHE A 141 18.33 6.45 -14.14
CA PHE A 141 18.51 6.81 -15.54
C PHE A 141 19.25 8.15 -15.63
N ASP A 142 20.08 8.32 -16.66
CA ASP A 142 20.60 9.63 -17.02
C ASP A 142 19.45 10.44 -17.61
N LEU A 143 18.85 11.31 -16.80
CA LEU A 143 17.78 12.20 -17.24
C LEU A 143 18.38 13.43 -17.94
N PRO A 144 17.78 13.92 -19.03
CA PRO A 144 18.21 15.15 -19.71
C PRO A 144 18.00 16.37 -18.80
N ASP A 145 18.70 17.47 -19.08
CA ASP A 145 18.37 18.76 -18.48
C ASP A 145 16.94 19.13 -18.92
N TRP A 146 16.11 19.65 -18.01
CA TRP A 146 14.74 20.07 -18.35
C TRP A 146 14.69 21.08 -19.51
N LYS A 147 15.76 21.82 -19.77
CA LYS A 147 15.87 22.71 -20.95
C LYS A 147 15.89 21.98 -22.29
N GLU A 148 16.20 20.69 -22.30
CA GLU A 148 16.39 19.89 -23.50
C GLU A 148 15.15 19.09 -23.90
N VAL A 149 14.11 19.05 -23.05
CA VAL A 149 12.84 18.37 -23.35
C VAL A 149 11.78 19.37 -23.89
N PRO A 150 10.94 18.98 -24.87
CA PRO A 150 9.96 19.91 -25.49
C PRO A 150 8.91 20.47 -24.54
N HIS A 151 8.58 19.73 -23.48
CA HIS A 151 7.52 20.06 -22.52
C HIS A 151 8.03 19.82 -21.09
N PRO A 152 8.92 20.67 -20.56
CA PRO A 152 9.47 20.48 -19.22
C PRO A 152 8.41 20.65 -18.13
N PRO A 153 8.57 19.97 -16.98
CA PRO A 153 7.69 20.18 -15.84
C PRO A 153 7.82 21.62 -15.33
N THR A 154 6.68 22.16 -14.93
CA THR A 154 6.49 23.45 -14.28
C THR A 154 6.25 23.23 -12.79
N THR A 155 6.28 24.32 -12.02
CA THR A 155 5.91 24.26 -10.59
C THR A 155 4.45 23.90 -10.36
N ASP A 156 3.60 24.02 -11.39
CA ASP A 156 2.16 23.79 -11.30
C ASP A 156 1.78 22.33 -11.56
N ASP A 157 2.69 21.51 -12.11
CA ASP A 157 2.42 20.11 -12.48
C ASP A 157 2.37 19.16 -11.28
N GLY A 158 2.91 19.57 -10.13
CA GLY A 158 2.97 18.74 -8.93
C GLY A 158 3.91 17.54 -9.07
N GLU A 159 3.89 16.66 -8.07
CA GLU A 159 4.67 15.42 -8.07
C GLU A 159 3.82 14.26 -8.60
N VAL A 160 4.36 13.49 -9.55
CA VAL A 160 3.75 12.23 -9.98
C VAL A 160 4.45 11.09 -9.24
N MET A 161 3.67 10.32 -8.48
CA MET A 161 4.16 9.10 -7.85
C MET A 161 3.53 7.87 -8.51
N VAL A 162 4.38 6.97 -9.01
CA VAL A 162 3.95 5.70 -9.59
C VAL A 162 4.26 4.57 -8.61
N VAL A 163 3.25 3.81 -8.21
CA VAL A 163 3.39 2.62 -7.36
C VAL A 163 3.15 1.37 -8.18
N HIS A 164 4.17 0.51 -8.30
CA HIS A 164 4.04 -0.78 -8.96
C HIS A 164 3.84 -1.92 -7.95
N VAL A 165 2.81 -2.73 -8.16
CA VAL A 165 2.56 -3.96 -7.42
C VAL A 165 2.72 -5.12 -8.39
N LEU A 166 3.80 -5.88 -8.25
CA LEU A 166 4.19 -6.91 -9.21
C LEU A 166 4.00 -8.31 -8.62
N SER A 167 3.40 -9.19 -9.41
CA SER A 167 3.40 -10.63 -9.18
C SER A 167 4.07 -11.30 -10.38
N PHE A 168 5.22 -11.91 -10.16
CA PHE A 168 5.96 -12.58 -11.23
C PHE A 168 5.41 -13.98 -11.49
N HIS A 169 5.51 -14.42 -12.75
CA HIS A 169 5.41 -15.83 -13.07
C HIS A 169 6.64 -16.56 -12.53
N ASP A 170 6.57 -17.90 -12.46
CA ASP A 170 7.73 -18.74 -12.12
C ASP A 170 8.96 -18.36 -12.97
N ASN A 171 10.17 -18.71 -12.50
CA ASN A 171 11.49 -18.21 -12.94
C ASN A 171 11.90 -18.43 -14.43
N VAL A 172 10.96 -18.56 -15.36
CA VAL A 172 11.21 -18.78 -16.79
C VAL A 172 10.43 -17.75 -17.62
N GLY A 173 11.12 -17.07 -18.53
CA GLY A 173 10.50 -16.18 -19.52
C GLY A 173 10.43 -14.71 -19.11
N ALA A 174 9.80 -13.90 -19.97
CA ALA A 174 9.78 -12.43 -19.87
C ALA A 174 9.06 -11.88 -18.62
N GLN A 175 8.21 -12.68 -18.00
CA GLN A 175 7.43 -12.32 -16.81
C GLN A 175 8.06 -12.83 -15.49
N SER A 176 9.26 -13.40 -15.56
CA SER A 176 10.09 -13.73 -14.39
C SER A 176 10.68 -12.44 -13.78
N PRO A 177 11.20 -12.47 -12.53
CA PRO A 177 11.86 -11.30 -11.93
C PRO A 177 12.96 -10.71 -12.83
N ALA A 178 13.81 -11.56 -13.43
CA ALA A 178 14.88 -11.13 -14.34
C ALA A 178 14.32 -10.60 -15.68
N GLY A 179 13.26 -11.21 -16.20
CA GLY A 179 12.58 -10.72 -17.40
C GLY A 179 11.96 -9.34 -17.20
N MET A 180 11.33 -9.13 -16.04
CA MET A 180 10.72 -7.85 -15.68
C MET A 180 11.75 -6.77 -15.36
N GLU A 181 12.90 -7.11 -14.78
CA GLU A 181 14.02 -6.19 -14.64
C GLU A 181 14.49 -5.69 -16.02
N SER A 182 14.61 -6.59 -17.00
CA SER A 182 14.96 -6.23 -18.38
C SER A 182 13.89 -5.33 -19.03
N TYR A 183 12.60 -5.62 -18.81
CA TYR A 183 11.50 -4.79 -19.29
C TYR A 183 11.56 -3.39 -18.69
N SER A 184 11.65 -3.27 -17.36
CA SER A 184 11.68 -1.97 -16.67
C SER A 184 12.88 -1.13 -17.08
N LYS A 185 14.05 -1.76 -17.28
CA LYS A 185 15.23 -1.06 -17.82
C LYS A 185 14.98 -0.53 -19.24
N HIS A 186 14.39 -1.34 -20.11
CA HIS A 186 14.10 -0.93 -21.48
C HIS A 186 13.04 0.19 -21.54
N ALA A 187 11.95 0.04 -20.79
CA ALA A 187 10.90 1.06 -20.69
C ALA A 187 11.48 2.41 -20.21
N GLY A 188 12.35 2.39 -19.20
CA GLY A 188 13.02 3.59 -18.74
C GLY A 188 14.02 4.18 -19.74
N GLN A 189 14.74 3.37 -20.53
CA GLN A 189 15.58 3.88 -21.62
C GLN A 189 14.78 4.59 -22.72
N VAL A 190 13.55 4.13 -22.98
CA VAL A 190 12.63 4.77 -23.93
C VAL A 190 12.05 6.05 -23.33
N ALA A 191 11.71 6.06 -22.04
CA ALA A 191 11.10 7.21 -21.38
C ALA A 191 12.10 8.32 -21.05
N ALA A 192 13.32 7.99 -20.60
CA ALA A 192 14.29 8.95 -20.08
C ALA A 192 14.60 10.14 -21.01
N PRO A 193 14.73 9.99 -22.34
CA PRO A 193 14.95 11.14 -23.24
C PRO A 193 13.80 12.16 -23.26
N HIS A 194 12.64 11.81 -22.74
CA HIS A 194 11.45 12.65 -22.73
C HIS A 194 11.19 13.35 -21.38
N GLY A 195 11.99 13.06 -20.36
CA GLY A 195 11.79 13.56 -19.02
C GLY A 195 11.03 12.59 -18.14
#